data_AF-A0A0R1X965-F1
#
_entry.id   AF-A0A0R1X965-F1
#
_cell.length_a   1.000
_cell.length_b   1.000
_cell.length_c   1.000
_cell.angle_alpha   90.00
_cell.angle_beta   90.00
_cell.angle_gamma   90.00
#
_symmetry.space_group_name_H-M   'P 1'
#
loop_
_entity.id
_entity.type
_entity.pdbx_description
1 polymer ?
#
loop_
_entity_poly.entity_id
_entity_poly.type
_entity_poly.pdbx_seq_one_letter_code
_entity_poly.pdbx_strand_id
1 'polypeptide(L)' 'MILDGQIDEDALDILHRDEDWLTTQLQAQNVEQSQVYMAIYVNNHLDITTY' A
#
# COMPACT_ATOMS: atom_id res chain seq x y z
N MET A 1 -3.34 5.78 -0.72
CA MET A 1 -2.07 6.25 -0.12
C MET A 1 -2.14 5.81 1.32
N ILE A 2 -1.29 4.88 1.74
CA ILE A 2 -1.33 4.42 3.14
C ILE A 2 -0.64 5.48 3.98
N LEU A 3 -1.30 5.92 5.05
CA LEU A 3 -0.75 6.83 6.06
C LEU A 3 -0.86 6.13 7.40
N ASP A 4 0.29 5.82 8.01
CA ASP A 4 0.42 5.30 9.37
C ASP A 4 -0.36 3.99 9.63
N GLY A 5 -0.22 3.03 8.71
CA GLY A 5 -0.91 1.73 8.81
C GLY A 5 -2.41 1.76 8.49
N GLN A 6 -3.01 2.94 8.26
CA GLN A 6 -4.36 3.06 7.74
C GLN A 6 -4.33 3.23 6.23
N ILE A 7 -5.05 2.33 5.56
CA ILE A 7 -5.23 2.38 4.13
C ILE A 7 -6.27 3.45 3.84
N ASP A 8 -5.88 4.48 3.10
CA ASP A 8 -6.82 5.45 2.54
C ASP A 8 -7.61 4.76 1.39
N GLU A 9 -8.84 4.38 1.71
CA GLU A 9 -9.79 3.74 0.79
C GLU A 9 -10.13 4.64 -0.40
N ASP A 10 -10.22 5.97 -0.22
CA ASP A 10 -10.48 6.91 -1.31
C ASP A 10 -9.34 6.88 -2.34
N ALA A 11 -8.10 6.75 -1.86
CA ALA A 11 -6.95 6.66 -2.74
C ALA A 11 -6.80 5.28 -3.40
N LEU A 12 -7.32 4.21 -2.80
CA LEU A 12 -7.46 2.91 -3.45
C LEU A 12 -8.52 2.96 -4.55
N ASP A 13 -9.64 3.64 -4.31
CA ASP A 13 -10.73 3.85 -5.27
C ASP A 13 -10.27 4.67 -6.48
N ILE A 14 -9.47 5.72 -6.27
CA ILE A 14 -8.81 6.49 -7.34
C ILE A 14 -7.96 5.56 -8.24
N LEU A 15 -7.26 4.61 -7.63
CA LEU A 15 -6.43 3.63 -8.34
C LEU A 15 -7.23 2.46 -8.92
N HIS A 16 -8.53 2.37 -8.64
CA HIS A 16 -9.38 1.22 -8.93
C HIS A 16 -8.73 -0.09 -8.45
N ARG A 17 -8.25 -0.09 -7.20
CA ARG A 17 -7.61 -1.22 -6.54
C ARG A 17 -8.24 -1.44 -5.17
N ASP A 18 -8.26 -2.69 -4.75
CA ASP A 18 -8.77 -3.09 -3.45
C ASP A 18 -7.63 -3.38 -2.45
N GLU A 19 -7.98 -3.51 -1.18
CA GLU A 19 -7.06 -3.91 -0.11
C GLU A 19 -6.35 -5.26 -0.40
N ASP A 20 -7.02 -6.19 -1.08
CA ASP A 20 -6.45 -7.47 -1.52
C ASP A 20 -5.27 -7.29 -2.48
N TRP A 21 -5.38 -6.32 -3.40
CA TRP A 21 -4.29 -6.00 -4.33
C TRP A 21 -3.09 -5.45 -3.57
N LEU A 22 -3.33 -4.56 -2.62
CA LEU A 22 -2.28 -3.99 -1.79
C LEU A 22 -1.60 -5.08 -0.95
N THR A 23 -2.36 -5.96 -0.33
CA THR A 23 -1.85 -7.10 0.45
C THR A 23 -0.96 -8.00 -0.41
N THR A 24 -1.38 -8.27 -1.65
CA THR A 24 -0.57 -9.04 -2.62
C THR A 24 0.75 -8.34 -2.93
N GLN A 25 0.75 -7.01 -3.07
CA GLN A 25 1.96 -6.24 -3.34
C GLN A 25 2.91 -6.20 -2.13
N LEU A 26 2.38 -6.11 -0.92
CA LEU A 26 3.16 -6.16 0.32
C LEU A 26 3.80 -7.54 0.50
N GLN A 27 3.03 -8.61 0.28
CA GLN A 27 3.52 -9.99 0.31
C GLN A 27 4.60 -10.26 -0.74
N ALA A 28 4.45 -9.72 -1.95
CA ALA A 28 5.47 -9.83 -3.00
C ALA A 28 6.83 -9.25 -2.56
N GLN A 29 6.81 -8.28 -1.65
CA GLN A 29 8.00 -7.64 -1.10
C GLN A 29 8.40 -8.19 0.28
N ASN A 30 7.71 -9.22 0.79
CA ASN A 30 7.87 -9.76 2.14
C ASN A 30 7.76 -8.70 3.25
N VAL A 31 6.91 -7.68 3.05
CA VAL A 31 6.63 -6.63 4.03
C VAL A 31 5.29 -6.92 4.68
N GLU A 32 5.25 -6.87 6.01
CA GLU A 32 3.97 -6.93 6.73
C GLU A 32 3.30 -5.56 6.75
N GLN A 33 1.98 -5.50 6.58
CA GLN A 33 1.21 -4.25 6.64
C GLN A 33 1.45 -3.45 7.94
N SER A 34 1.67 -4.16 9.05
CA SER A 34 2.03 -3.58 10.35
C SER A 34 3.35 -2.82 10.35
N GLN A 35 4.25 -3.11 9.40
CA GLN A 35 5.54 -2.45 9.25
C GLN A 35 5.48 -1.28 8.26
N VAL A 36 4.37 -1.10 7.55
CA VAL A 36 4.20 -0.08 6.53
C VAL A 36 3.78 1.23 7.18
N TYR A 37 4.71 2.17 7.24
CA TYR A 37 4.42 3.55 7.62
C TYR A 37 3.70 4.30 6.50
N MET A 38 4.19 4.15 5.26
CA MET A 38 3.61 4.80 4.09
C MET A 38 3.73 3.90 2.88
N ALA A 39 2.68 3.82 2.05
CA ALA A 39 2.78 3.22 0.73
C ALA A 39 2.15 4.14 -0.30
N ILE A 40 2.94 4.44 -1.33
CA ILE A 40 2.56 5.31 -2.43
C ILE A 40 2.68 4.51 -3.71
N TYR A 41 1.62 4.50 -4.51
CA TYR A 41 1.67 3.91 -5.84
C TYR A 41 1.92 5.00 -6.87
N VAL A 42 3.12 5.01 -7.46
CA VAL A 42 3.54 5.99 -8.46
C VAL A 42 4.26 5.26 -9.59
N ASN A 43 4.02 5.66 -10.84
CA ASN A 43 4.70 5.08 -12.02
C ASN A 43 4.60 3.55 -12.11
N ASN A 44 3.42 2.99 -11.79
CA ASN A 44 3.18 1.55 -11.72
C ASN A 44 3.99 0.78 -10.65
N HIS A 45 4.69 1.49 -9.75
CA HIS A 45 5.45 0.90 -8.65
C HIS A 45 4.83 1.28 -7.31
N LEU A 46 4.80 0.33 -6.38
CA LEU A 46 4.39 0.58 -5.00
C LEU A 46 5.64 0.88 -4.18
N ASP A 47 5.87 2.16 -3.90
CA ASP A 47 6.91 2.62 -3.00
C ASP A 47 6.42 2.51 -1.57
N ILE A 48 7.02 1.55 -0.84
CA ILE A 48 6.71 1.25 0.54
C ILE A 48 7.81 1.85 1.41
N THR A 49 7.43 2.67 2.38
CA THR A 49 8.28 3.15 3.46
C THR A 49 7.90 2.38 4.71
N THR A 50 8.83 1.60 5.25
CA THR A 50 8.67 0.88 6.51
C THR A 50 9.26 1.68 7.67
N TYR A 51 8.86 1.33 8.89
CA TYR A 51 9.54 1.77 10.13
C TYR A 51 11.01 1.31 10.19
#